data_AF-A0A3D5GID7-F1
#
_entry.id   AF-A0A3D5GID7-F1
#
_cell.length_a   1.000
_cell.length_b   1.000
_cell.length_c   1.000
_cell.angle_alpha   90.00
_cell.angle_beta   90.00
_cell.angle_gamma   90.00
#
_symmetry.space_group_name_H-M   'P 1'
#
loop_
_entity.id
_entity.type
_entity.pdbx_description
1 polymer ?
#
loop_
_entity_poly.entity_id
_entity_poly.type
_entity_poly.pdbx_seq_one_letter_code
_entity_poly.pdbx_strand_id
1 'polypeptide(L)'
;VLRLARRMPSLGIPSEKKGIVDLYDVSDDWIPIYDRTDLDGFYVAIGSSGNQFKNAPVAGYCMAELIEAVEGGHDHDAEPVKVTGVYTGLEMDMGFYRRNREINPNSSFSVNG
;
A
#
# COMPACT_ATOMS: atom_id res chain seq x y z
N VAL A 1 -9.48 3.89 -24.83
CA VAL A 1 -10.58 4.70 -25.44
C VAL A 1 -11.80 3.87 -25.84
N LEU A 2 -11.68 2.73 -26.52
CA LEU A 2 -12.84 1.94 -27.00
C LEU A 2 -13.89 1.60 -25.92
N ARG A 3 -13.46 1.17 -24.72
CA ARG A 3 -14.37 0.90 -23.58
C ARG A 3 -15.02 2.16 -22.99
N LEU A 4 -14.34 3.31 -23.09
CA LEU A 4 -14.82 4.59 -22.58
C LEU A 4 -15.82 5.23 -23.55
N ALA A 5 -15.59 5.14 -24.87
CA ALA A 5 -16.50 5.65 -25.90
C ALA A 5 -17.90 5.00 -25.83
N ARG A 6 -18.02 3.76 -25.33
CA ARG A 6 -19.33 3.14 -25.04
C ARG A 6 -20.10 3.82 -23.91
N ARG A 7 -19.40 4.44 -22.95
CA ARG A 7 -19.98 5.19 -21.81
C ARG A 7 -20.10 6.68 -22.10
N MET A 8 -19.26 7.21 -22.99
CA MET A 8 -19.23 8.62 -23.40
C MET A 8 -19.12 8.70 -24.94
N PRO A 9 -20.25 8.57 -25.68
CA PRO A 9 -20.24 8.50 -27.13
C PRO A 9 -19.66 9.74 -27.82
N SER A 10 -19.78 10.92 -27.21
CA SER A 10 -19.22 12.19 -27.73
C SER A 10 -17.68 12.24 -27.73
N LEU A 11 -17.00 11.35 -27.00
CA LEU A 11 -15.54 11.28 -26.96
C LEU A 11 -14.93 10.92 -28.32
N GLY A 12 -15.71 10.26 -29.19
CA GLY A 12 -15.23 9.75 -30.47
C GLY A 12 -14.24 8.59 -30.33
N ILE A 13 -13.96 7.91 -31.43
CA ILE A 13 -12.91 6.90 -31.50
C ILE A 13 -11.71 7.53 -32.23
N PRO A 14 -10.54 7.65 -31.57
CA PRO A 14 -9.36 8.25 -32.20
C PRO A 14 -8.86 7.35 -33.33
N SER A 15 -8.34 7.97 -34.39
CA SER A 15 -7.72 7.29 -35.53
C SER A 15 -6.35 6.69 -35.20
N GLU A 16 -5.71 7.14 -34.12
CA GLU A 16 -4.40 6.68 -33.65
C GLU A 16 -4.48 6.17 -32.21
N LYS A 17 -3.77 5.07 -31.92
CA LYS A 17 -3.67 4.52 -30.56
C LYS A 17 -2.54 5.21 -29.81
N LYS A 18 -2.88 5.92 -28.72
CA LYS A 18 -1.92 6.48 -27.76
C LYS A 18 -2.16 5.88 -26.37
N GLY A 19 -1.09 5.64 -25.63
CA GLY A 19 -1.15 5.04 -24.30
C GLY A 19 0.14 5.18 -23.53
N ILE A 20 0.04 5.02 -22.20
CA ILE A 20 1.14 4.93 -21.27
C ILE A 20 1.05 3.54 -20.63
N VAL A 21 2.20 2.96 -20.31
CA VAL A 21 2.31 1.70 -19.58
C VAL A 21 3.04 1.96 -18.26
N ASP A 22 2.66 1.21 -17.25
CA ASP A 22 3.30 1.22 -15.93
C ASP A 22 3.12 -0.15 -15.26
N LEU A 23 3.78 -0.36 -14.13
CA LEU A 23 3.80 -1.62 -13.39
C LEU A 23 3.27 -1.42 -11.97
N TYR A 24 2.57 -2.43 -11.47
CA TYR A 24 2.29 -2.56 -10.05
C TYR A 24 3.26 -3.56 -9.43
N ASP A 25 3.84 -3.15 -8.31
CA ASP A 25 4.45 -4.07 -7.36
C ASP A 25 3.33 -4.65 -6.47
N VAL A 26 3.11 -5.96 -6.57
CA VAL A 26 1.93 -6.65 -6.03
C VAL A 26 2.40 -7.69 -5.01
N SER A 27 1.86 -7.61 -3.80
CA SER A 27 2.07 -8.61 -2.75
C SER A 27 1.09 -9.78 -2.89
N ASP A 28 1.40 -10.89 -2.23
CA ASP A 28 0.65 -12.15 -2.37
C ASP A 28 -0.83 -12.02 -1.99
N ASP A 29 -1.17 -11.17 -1.02
CA ASP A 29 -2.54 -10.88 -0.58
C ASP A 29 -3.05 -9.50 -1.01
N TRP A 30 -2.36 -8.81 -1.92
CA TRP A 30 -2.74 -7.47 -2.40
C TRP A 30 -2.82 -6.37 -1.31
N ILE A 31 -2.24 -6.62 -0.13
CA ILE A 31 -2.08 -5.66 0.98
C ILE A 31 -0.64 -5.13 0.94
N PRO A 32 -0.38 -3.82 1.13
CA PRO A 32 0.99 -3.32 1.08
C PRO A 32 1.86 -3.88 2.21
N ILE A 33 3.16 -3.85 1.99
CA ILE A 33 4.15 -4.15 3.03
C ILE A 33 4.76 -2.83 3.50
N TYR A 34 4.58 -2.51 4.78
CA TYR A 34 5.16 -1.36 5.48
C TYR A 34 5.89 -1.90 6.69
N ASP A 35 7.21 -2.09 6.59
CA ASP A 35 7.94 -2.87 7.60
C ASP A 35 9.44 -2.53 7.67
N ARG A 36 10.05 -2.93 8.79
CA ARG A 36 11.50 -3.13 8.88
C ARG A 36 11.92 -4.36 8.08
N THR A 37 13.21 -4.58 7.96
CA THR A 37 13.77 -5.83 7.45
C THR A 37 14.69 -6.48 8.49
N ASP A 38 15.25 -7.64 8.14
CA ASP A 38 16.28 -8.30 8.95
C ASP A 38 17.61 -7.53 8.94
N LEU A 39 17.76 -6.54 8.05
CA LEU A 39 18.88 -5.61 8.04
C LEU A 39 18.51 -4.34 8.81
N ASP A 40 19.20 -4.11 9.92
CA ASP A 40 18.99 -2.91 10.75
C ASP A 40 19.18 -1.62 9.92
N GLY A 41 18.31 -0.63 10.15
CA GLY A 41 18.27 0.63 9.41
C GLY A 41 17.68 0.52 7.99
N PHE A 42 17.25 -0.66 7.54
CA PHE A 42 16.64 -0.85 6.22
C PHE A 42 15.14 -1.18 6.32
N TYR A 43 14.33 -0.28 5.77
CA TYR A 43 12.87 -0.31 5.84
C TYR A 43 12.25 -0.31 4.44
N VAL A 44 11.08 -0.92 4.30
CA VAL A 44 10.40 -1.09 3.02
C VAL A 44 8.96 -0.62 3.06
N ALA A 45 8.55 0.08 2.02
CA ALA A 45 7.16 0.42 1.71
C ALA A 45 6.86 -0.05 0.27
N ILE A 46 6.48 -1.32 0.14
CA ILE A 46 6.42 -2.05 -1.13
C ILE A 46 5.08 -2.79 -1.27
N GLY A 47 4.87 -3.50 -2.39
CA GLY A 47 3.66 -4.33 -2.58
C GLY A 47 2.37 -3.50 -2.65
N SER A 48 2.44 -2.28 -3.16
CA SER A 48 1.32 -1.32 -3.22
C SER A 48 0.06 -1.83 -3.95
N SER A 49 0.17 -2.91 -4.73
CA SER A 49 -0.95 -3.68 -5.27
C SER A 49 -1.98 -2.85 -6.05
N GLY A 50 -1.52 -1.74 -6.63
CA GLY A 50 -2.31 -0.86 -7.47
C GLY A 50 -3.41 -0.06 -6.78
N ASN A 51 -3.47 -0.05 -5.45
CA ASN A 51 -4.53 0.64 -4.69
C ASN A 51 -4.03 1.70 -3.69
N GLN A 52 -2.72 1.80 -3.46
CA GLN A 52 -2.16 2.67 -2.42
C GLN A 52 -1.90 4.12 -2.82
N PHE A 53 -2.07 4.52 -4.10
CA PHE A 53 -1.89 5.94 -4.48
C PHE A 53 -2.75 6.89 -3.62
N LYS A 54 -3.99 6.48 -3.32
CA LYS A 54 -4.91 7.24 -2.46
C LYS A 54 -4.47 7.30 -0.98
N ASN A 55 -3.66 6.32 -0.56
CA ASN A 55 -3.21 6.14 0.83
C ASN A 55 -1.76 6.58 1.03
N ALA A 56 -1.06 7.04 -0.01
CA ALA A 56 0.37 7.35 0.05
C ALA A 56 0.75 8.30 1.21
N PRO A 57 -0.04 9.35 1.54
CA PRO A 57 0.27 10.18 2.70
C PRO A 57 0.20 9.43 4.03
N VAL A 58 -0.80 8.56 4.19
CA VAL A 58 -0.96 7.73 5.40
C VAL A 58 0.14 6.69 5.48
N ALA A 59 0.51 6.07 4.36
CA ALA A 59 1.65 5.15 4.28
C ALA A 59 2.94 5.82 4.73
N GLY A 60 3.22 7.04 4.24
CA GLY A 60 4.38 7.82 4.66
C GLY A 60 4.39 8.14 6.15
N TYR A 61 3.24 8.51 6.71
CA TYR A 61 3.10 8.74 8.16
C TYR A 61 3.33 7.45 8.97
N CYS A 62 2.71 6.34 8.56
CA CYS A 62 2.92 5.05 9.22
C CYS A 62 4.39 4.60 9.18
N MET A 63 5.08 4.80 8.06
CA MET A 63 6.51 4.48 7.95
C MET A 63 7.37 5.37 8.85
N ALA A 64 7.05 6.66 8.98
CA ALA A 64 7.77 7.56 9.89
C ALA A 64 7.65 7.09 11.35
N GLU A 65 6.43 6.81 11.82
CA GLU A 65 6.17 6.32 13.17
C GLU A 65 6.84 4.95 13.43
N LEU A 66 6.81 4.05 12.45
CA LEU A 66 7.49 2.75 12.52
C LEU A 66 9.01 2.92 12.67
N ILE A 67 9.61 3.76 11.82
CA ILE A 67 11.06 3.99 11.83
C ILE A 67 11.47 4.63 13.16
N GLU A 68 10.77 5.67 13.61
CA GLU A 68 11.09 6.34 14.87
C GLU A 68 10.99 5.39 16.07
N ALA A 69 9.95 4.54 16.12
CA ALA A 69 9.82 3.55 17.18
C ALA A 69 10.96 2.52 17.17
N VAL A 70 11.25 1.92 16.00
CA VAL A 70 12.29 0.87 15.90
C VAL A 70 13.68 1.44 16.19
N GLU A 71 14.01 2.60 15.63
CA GLU A 71 15.30 3.28 15.91
C GLU A 71 15.38 3.76 17.38
N GLY A 72 14.24 3.96 18.04
CA GLY A 72 14.12 4.19 19.49
C GLY A 72 14.29 2.94 20.37
N GLY A 73 14.49 1.77 19.76
CA GLY A 73 14.69 0.49 20.46
C GLY A 73 13.42 -0.36 20.62
N HIS A 74 12.32 -0.01 19.96
CA HIS A 74 11.09 -0.81 19.97
C HIS A 74 11.24 -2.08 19.13
N ASP A 75 10.85 -3.23 19.69
CA ASP A 75 10.86 -4.51 18.96
C ASP A 75 9.54 -4.69 18.19
N HIS A 76 9.51 -4.19 16.96
CA HIS A 76 8.35 -4.30 16.07
C HIS A 76 7.97 -5.76 15.73
N ASP A 77 8.94 -6.66 15.66
CA ASP A 77 8.68 -8.05 15.27
C ASP A 77 7.99 -8.82 16.42
N ALA A 78 8.36 -8.53 17.68
CA ALA A 78 7.71 -9.09 18.86
C ALA A 78 6.40 -8.37 19.22
N GLU A 79 6.36 -7.04 19.13
CA GLU A 79 5.22 -6.20 19.46
C GLU A 79 4.99 -5.17 18.33
N PRO A 80 4.05 -5.44 17.39
CA PRO A 80 3.82 -4.53 16.28
C PRO A 80 3.44 -3.12 16.72
N VAL A 81 3.96 -2.12 15.99
CA VAL A 81 3.72 -0.71 16.27
C VAL A 81 2.26 -0.40 15.97
N LYS A 82 1.64 0.47 16.78
CA LYS A 82 0.29 0.97 16.57
C LYS A 82 0.35 2.46 16.26
N VAL A 83 -0.19 2.83 15.11
CA VAL A 83 -0.16 4.22 14.63
C VAL A 83 -1.55 4.83 14.78
N THR A 84 -1.66 5.93 15.52
CA THR A 84 -2.92 6.68 15.64
C THR A 84 -3.05 7.68 14.51
N GLY A 85 -4.15 7.61 13.75
CA GLY A 85 -4.45 8.52 12.66
C GLY A 85 -4.63 9.96 13.14
N VAL A 86 -3.85 10.89 12.57
CA VAL A 86 -3.78 12.31 12.97
C VAL A 86 -5.15 13.00 13.04
N TYR A 87 -6.06 12.69 12.11
CA TYR A 87 -7.36 13.36 12.01
C TYR A 87 -8.55 12.51 12.47
N THR A 88 -8.39 11.19 12.49
CA THR A 88 -9.50 10.27 12.80
C THR A 88 -9.39 9.71 14.21
N GLY A 89 -8.21 9.74 14.82
CA GLY A 89 -7.92 9.05 16.08
C GLY A 89 -8.00 7.52 15.99
N LEU A 90 -8.18 6.96 14.78
CA LEU A 90 -8.26 5.52 14.59
C LEU A 90 -6.86 4.92 14.71
N GLU A 91 -6.78 3.81 15.43
CA GLU A 91 -5.56 3.02 15.55
C GLU A 91 -5.39 2.12 14.33
N MET A 92 -4.18 2.13 13.76
CA MET A 92 -3.75 1.24 12.70
C MET A 92 -2.66 0.33 13.25
N ASP A 93 -2.95 -0.97 13.29
CA ASP A 93 -1.98 -1.99 13.68
C ASP A 93 -1.02 -2.25 12.53
N MET A 94 0.25 -1.88 12.71
CA MET A 94 1.28 -2.06 11.68
C MET A 94 1.61 -3.55 11.45
N GLY A 95 1.24 -4.44 12.38
CA GLY A 95 1.35 -5.88 12.21
C GLY A 95 0.47 -6.42 11.07
N PHE A 96 -0.54 -5.66 10.63
CA PHE A 96 -1.31 -6.00 9.42
C PHE A 96 -0.49 -5.82 8.13
N TYR A 97 0.52 -4.95 8.13
CA TYR A 97 1.32 -4.60 6.97
C TYR A 97 2.72 -5.20 6.99
N ARG A 98 3.08 -6.01 8.00
CA ARG A 98 4.42 -6.60 8.11
C ARG A 98 4.72 -7.65 7.04
N ARG A 99 6.00 -7.89 6.77
CA ARG A 99 6.49 -8.83 5.75
C ARG A 99 6.23 -10.29 6.10
N ASN A 100 6.16 -10.61 7.40
CA ASN A 100 5.99 -11.95 7.96
C ASN A 100 4.55 -12.22 8.44
N ARG A 101 3.57 -11.49 7.91
CA ARG A 101 2.14 -11.73 8.21
C ARG A 101 1.66 -13.03 7.58
N GLU A 102 0.59 -13.58 8.16
CA GLU A 102 -0.18 -14.63 7.48
C GLU A 102 -0.91 -13.99 6.29
N ILE A 103 -0.81 -14.62 5.12
CA ILE A 103 -1.51 -14.19 3.90
C ILE A 103 -3.01 -14.20 4.17
N ASN A 104 -3.66 -13.05 3.98
CA ASN A 104 -5.09 -12.94 4.22
C ASN A 104 -5.91 -13.57 3.07
N PRO A 105 -6.56 -14.73 3.27
CA PRO A 105 -7.34 -15.38 2.21
C PRO A 105 -8.63 -14.63 1.89
N ASN A 106 -9.06 -13.70 2.74
CA ASN A 106 -10.25 -12.88 2.55
C ASN A 106 -9.95 -11.55 1.84
N SER A 107 -8.71 -11.32 1.41
CA SER A 107 -8.39 -10.17 0.57
C SER A 107 -9.15 -10.24 -0.76
N SER A 108 -9.37 -9.09 -1.39
CA SER A 108 -10.03 -9.03 -2.69
C SER A 108 -9.17 -9.57 -3.84
N PHE A 109 -7.86 -9.76 -3.61
CA PHE A 109 -6.86 -10.07 -4.65
C PHE A 109 -7.00 -9.15 -5.88
N SER A 110 -7.30 -7.86 -5.61
CA SER A 110 -7.58 -6.86 -6.64
C SER A 110 -7.30 -5.44 -6.14
N VAL A 111 -7.33 -4.47 -7.05
CA VAL A 111 -7.17 -3.04 -6.73
C VAL A 111 -8.34 -2.42 -5.94
N ASN A 112 -9.40 -3.18 -5.67
CA ASN A 112 -10.56 -2.64 -4.95
C ASN A 112 -10.19 -2.28 -3.51
N GLY A 113 -9.21 -2.97 -2.92
CA GLY A 113 -8.87 -2.82 -1.49
C GLY A 113 -9.89 -3.50 -0.61
#